data_AF-A0A5N8ZZZ1-F1
#
_entry.id   AF-A0A5N8ZZZ1-F1
#
_cell.length_a   1.000
_cell.length_b   1.000
_cell.length_c   1.000
_cell.angle_alpha   90.00
_cell.angle_beta   90.00
_cell.angle_gamma   90.00
#
_symmetry.space_group_name_H-M   'P 1'
#
loop_
_entity.id
_entity.type
_entity.pdbx_description
1 polymer ?
#
loop_
_entity_poly.entity_id
_entity_poly.type
_entity_poly.pdbx_seq_one_letter_code
_entity_poly.pdbx_strand_id
1 'polypeptide(L)'
;MNNSFQEYIIFANKLADEASITSMKYFRTSLDIDNKSDESPVTIADKNTELKIRSMIEKEYPDHGILGEEFDSINPGAEFTWVIDPIDGTRSFIAGHKDFGNLISLTQNKKPIIGIINCPAHNERWIGVKS
;
A
#
# COMPACT_ATOMS: atom_id res chain seq x y z
N MET A 1 6.92 8.49 26.54
CA MET A 1 7.42 7.37 25.71
C MET A 1 8.04 7.98 24.47
N ASN A 2 9.37 8.05 24.40
CA ASN A 2 10.06 8.42 23.16
C ASN A 2 9.91 7.25 22.20
N ASN A 3 8.88 7.28 21.36
CA ASN A 3 8.68 6.22 20.39
C ASN A 3 9.65 6.49 19.24
N SER A 4 10.76 5.72 19.19
CA SER A 4 11.84 5.88 18.20
C SER A 4 11.38 5.74 16.75
N PHE A 5 10.11 5.40 16.53
CA PHE A 5 9.50 5.22 15.22
C PHE A 5 8.46 6.30 14.87
N GLN A 6 8.35 7.40 15.63
CA GLN A 6 7.35 8.44 15.36
C GLN A 6 7.37 8.96 13.93
N GLU A 7 8.55 9.19 13.35
CA GLU A 7 8.65 9.67 11.97
C GLU A 7 8.10 8.64 10.97
N TYR A 8 8.41 7.35 11.16
CA TYR A 8 7.91 6.28 10.30
C TYR A 8 6.41 6.07 10.47
N ILE A 9 5.86 6.26 11.67
CA ILE A 9 4.42 6.20 11.91
C ILE A 9 3.71 7.32 11.14
N ILE A 10 4.25 8.54 11.21
CA ILE A 10 3.71 9.70 10.48
C ILE A 10 3.77 9.43 8.98
N PHE A 11 4.91 8.94 8.49
CA PHE A 11 5.08 8.66 7.06
C PHE A 11 4.18 7.51 6.58
N ALA A 12 4.08 6.42 7.33
CA ALA A 12 3.20 5.29 6.99
C ALA A 12 1.73 5.72 6.90
N ASN A 13 1.28 6.64 7.75
CA ASN A 13 -0.06 7.23 7.62
C ASN A 13 -0.21 8.05 6.33
N LYS A 14 0.80 8.85 5.95
CA LYS A 14 0.78 9.57 4.67
C LYS A 14 0.71 8.62 3.47
N LEU A 15 1.44 7.51 3.53
CA LEU A 15 1.36 6.47 2.49
C LEU A 15 -0.06 5.89 2.41
N ALA A 16 -0.68 5.57 3.54
CA ALA A 16 -2.05 5.06 3.59
C ALA A 16 -3.09 6.08 3.07
N ASP A 17 -2.90 7.37 3.36
CA ASP A 17 -3.76 8.44 2.84
C ASP A 17 -3.67 8.52 1.30
N GLU A 18 -2.46 8.51 0.74
CA GLU A 18 -2.25 8.54 -0.71
C GLU A 18 -2.67 7.25 -1.40
N ALA A 19 -2.52 6.10 -0.75
CA ALA A 19 -3.04 4.82 -1.20
C ALA A 19 -4.57 4.87 -1.31
N SER A 20 -5.24 5.45 -0.30
CA SER A 20 -6.69 5.65 -0.28
C SER A 20 -7.15 6.53 -1.44
N ILE A 21 -6.48 7.68 -1.64
CA ILE A 21 -6.80 8.62 -2.72
C ILE A 21 -6.64 7.95 -4.08
N THR A 22 -5.61 7.11 -4.25
CA THR A 22 -5.30 6.50 -5.54
C THR A 22 -6.24 5.33 -5.85
N SER A 23 -6.39 4.37 -4.93
CA SER A 23 -7.25 3.20 -5.15
C SER A 23 -8.72 3.59 -5.30
N MET A 24 -9.22 4.57 -4.53
CA MET A 24 -10.62 5.00 -4.59
C MET A 24 -11.00 5.71 -5.90
N LYS A 25 -10.04 6.19 -6.71
CA LYS A 25 -10.34 6.70 -8.07
C LYS A 25 -10.88 5.62 -9.00
N TYR A 26 -10.52 4.36 -8.75
CA TYR A 26 -10.92 3.21 -9.55
C TYR A 26 -12.09 2.44 -8.91
N PHE A 27 -12.36 2.65 -7.63
CA PHE A 27 -13.45 1.96 -6.94
C PHE A 27 -14.82 2.39 -7.48
N ARG A 28 -15.63 1.40 -7.91
CA ARG A 28 -16.99 1.61 -8.47
C ARG A 28 -17.05 2.55 -9.68
N THR A 29 -15.95 2.72 -10.40
CA THR A 29 -16.00 3.39 -11.68
C THR A 29 -16.32 2.38 -12.78
N SER A 30 -17.05 2.83 -13.81
CA SER A 30 -17.28 2.06 -15.03
C SER A 30 -15.97 2.02 -15.81
N LEU A 31 -15.03 1.20 -15.35
CA LEU A 31 -13.84 0.90 -16.11
C LEU A 31 -14.32 -0.03 -17.22
N ASP A 32 -14.33 0.46 -18.46
CA ASP A 32 -14.67 -0.34 -19.62
C ASP A 32 -13.84 -1.62 -19.56
N ILE A 33 -14.51 -2.73 -19.24
CA ILE A 33 -13.93 -4.07 -19.24
C ILE A 33 -13.78 -4.45 -20.71
N ASP A 34 -12.91 -3.74 -21.41
CA ASP A 34 -12.57 -4.06 -22.78
C ASP A 34 -11.68 -5.29 -22.68
N ASN A 35 -12.20 -6.43 -23.15
CA ASN A 35 -11.57 -7.74 -23.13
C ASN A 35 -10.26 -7.74 -23.94
N LYS A 36 -9.20 -7.15 -23.38
CA LYS A 36 -7.84 -7.29 -23.85
C LYS A 36 -7.03 -7.85 -22.69
N SER A 37 -6.54 -9.06 -22.96
CA SER A 37 -5.57 -9.82 -22.19
C SER A 37 -4.60 -8.92 -21.41
N ASP A 38 -4.51 -9.16 -20.10
CA ASP A 38 -3.53 -8.66 -19.12
C ASP A 38 -3.75 -7.32 -18.41
N GLU A 39 -4.81 -6.55 -18.70
CA GLU A 39 -5.04 -5.25 -18.03
C GLU A 39 -6.45 -5.10 -17.46
N SER A 40 -6.79 -5.95 -16.49
CA SER A 40 -8.05 -5.77 -15.76
C SER A 40 -8.07 -4.41 -15.04
N PRO A 41 -9.25 -3.80 -14.85
CA PRO A 41 -9.31 -2.51 -14.17
C PRO A 41 -8.73 -2.50 -12.76
N VAL A 42 -8.79 -3.64 -12.08
CA VAL A 42 -8.17 -3.79 -10.77
C VAL A 42 -6.65 -3.86 -10.86
N THR A 43 -6.09 -4.53 -11.87
CA THR A 43 -4.64 -4.52 -12.14
C THR A 43 -4.11 -3.10 -12.36
N ILE A 44 -4.88 -2.24 -13.04
CA ILE A 44 -4.50 -0.83 -13.21
C ILE A 44 -4.57 -0.07 -11.88
N ALA A 45 -5.58 -0.34 -11.05
CA ALA A 45 -5.73 0.28 -9.74
C ALA A 45 -4.58 -0.13 -8.80
N ASP A 46 -4.25 -1.42 -8.75
CA ASP A 46 -3.15 -1.99 -7.97
C ASP A 46 -1.81 -1.37 -8.38
N LYS A 47 -1.47 -1.46 -9.67
CA LYS A 47 -0.20 -0.92 -10.21
C LYS A 47 -0.04 0.57 -9.93
N ASN A 48 -1.07 1.39 -10.17
CA ASN A 48 -0.98 2.83 -9.94
C ASN A 48 -0.89 3.17 -8.44
N THR A 49 -1.57 2.41 -7.59
CA THR A 49 -1.50 2.58 -6.14
C THR A 49 -0.10 2.22 -5.63
N GLU A 50 0.47 1.10 -6.08
CA GLU A 50 1.84 0.72 -5.71
C GLU A 50 2.88 1.72 -6.20
N LEU A 51 2.81 2.15 -7.47
CA LEU A 51 3.72 3.15 -8.05
C LEU A 51 3.72 4.45 -7.25
N LYS A 52 2.53 4.89 -6.81
CA LYS A 52 2.40 6.10 -6.01
C LYS A 52 3.08 5.95 -4.65
N ILE A 53 2.85 4.83 -3.95
CA ILE A 53 3.47 4.54 -2.66
C ILE A 53 5.00 4.42 -2.81
N ARG A 54 5.48 3.67 -3.83
CA ARG A 54 6.91 3.49 -4.13
C ARG A 54 7.61 4.80 -4.37
N SER A 55 7.05 5.66 -5.24
CA SER A 55 7.62 6.97 -5.54
C SER A 55 7.78 7.84 -4.28
N MET A 56 6.85 7.75 -3.33
CA MET A 56 6.96 8.46 -2.06
C MET A 56 8.06 7.88 -1.18
N ILE A 57 8.14 6.55 -1.06
CA ILE A 57 9.17 5.87 -0.28
C ILE A 57 10.56 6.16 -0.85
N GLU A 58 10.77 6.00 -2.15
CA GLU A 58 12.07 6.25 -2.80
C GLU A 58 12.54 7.70 -2.63
N LYS A 59 11.59 8.65 -2.56
CA LYS A 59 11.88 10.06 -2.32
C LYS A 59 12.27 10.35 -0.87
N GLU A 60 11.54 9.81 0.09
CA GLU A 60 11.77 10.09 1.52
C GLU A 60 12.91 9.24 2.10
N TYR A 61 13.02 7.99 1.64
CA TYR A 61 13.91 6.96 2.15
C TYR A 61 14.60 6.20 1.00
N PRO A 62 15.54 6.84 0.28
CA PRO A 62 16.20 6.24 -0.89
C PRO A 62 17.01 4.97 -0.57
N ASP A 63 17.43 4.79 0.68
CA ASP A 63 18.19 3.62 1.12
C ASP A 63 17.31 2.46 1.62
N HIS A 64 15.99 2.65 1.72
CA HIS A 64 15.08 1.59 2.16
C HIS A 64 14.76 0.60 1.04
N GLY A 65 14.47 -0.63 1.43
CA GLY A 65 13.92 -1.65 0.54
C GLY A 65 12.42 -1.48 0.34
N ILE A 66 11.92 -1.97 -0.80
CA ILE A 66 10.48 -2.04 -1.09
C ILE A 66 10.15 -3.40 -1.68
N LEU A 67 9.11 -4.03 -1.14
CA LEU A 67 8.52 -5.27 -1.61
C LEU A 67 7.03 -5.04 -1.81
N GLY A 68 6.55 -5.14 -3.05
CA GLY A 68 5.13 -5.06 -3.40
C GLY A 68 4.69 -6.27 -4.21
N GLU A 69 3.39 -6.36 -4.51
CA GLU A 69 2.82 -7.45 -5.29
C GLU A 69 2.99 -7.23 -6.81
N GLU A 70 3.02 -5.98 -7.26
CA GLU A 70 2.86 -5.64 -8.68
C GLU A 70 4.17 -5.45 -9.44
N PHE A 71 5.26 -5.05 -8.77
CA PHE A 71 6.55 -4.80 -9.42
C PHE A 71 7.73 -5.40 -8.64
N ASP A 72 8.85 -5.60 -9.33
CA ASP A 72 10.08 -6.14 -8.75
C ASP A 72 10.53 -5.38 -7.49
N SER A 73 11.14 -6.11 -6.55
CA SER A 73 11.62 -5.53 -5.29
C SER A 73 12.75 -4.51 -5.51
N ILE A 74 12.79 -3.47 -4.69
CA ILE A 74 13.88 -2.48 -4.63
C ILE A 74 14.76 -2.76 -3.41
N ASN A 75 16.08 -2.64 -3.60
CA ASN A 75 17.12 -2.80 -2.57
C ASN A 75 16.91 -4.04 -1.66
N PRO A 76 16.90 -5.26 -2.24
CA PRO A 76 16.69 -6.49 -1.47
C PRO A 76 17.85 -6.69 -0.50
N GLY A 77 17.56 -6.55 0.81
CA GLY A 77 18.56 -6.68 1.88
C GLY A 77 18.79 -5.41 2.70
N ALA A 78 18.13 -4.30 2.37
CA ALA A 78 18.11 -3.11 3.21
C ALA A 78 17.68 -3.43 4.66
N GLU A 79 18.23 -2.70 5.63
CA GLU A 79 17.83 -2.83 7.03
C GLU A 79 16.33 -2.56 7.20
N PHE A 80 15.85 -1.47 6.59
CA PHE A 80 14.45 -1.09 6.58
C PHE A 80 13.82 -1.49 5.25
N THR A 81 12.71 -2.23 5.29
CA THR A 81 11.99 -2.65 4.08
C THR A 81 10.50 -2.41 4.25
N TRP A 82 9.91 -1.67 3.32
CA TRP A 82 8.47 -1.48 3.19
C TRP A 82 7.85 -2.65 2.44
N VAL A 83 6.78 -3.22 2.99
CA VAL A 83 5.99 -4.29 2.38
C VAL A 83 4.61 -3.73 2.08
N ILE A 84 4.15 -3.88 0.84
CA ILE A 84 2.96 -3.21 0.32
C ILE A 84 2.07 -4.23 -0.38
N ASP A 85 0.80 -4.25 0.02
CA ASP A 85 -0.30 -4.81 -0.78
C ASP A 85 -1.23 -3.63 -1.13
N PRO A 86 -1.25 -3.20 -2.41
CA PRO A 86 -2.01 -2.01 -2.79
C PRO A 86 -3.52 -2.20 -2.64
N ILE A 87 -4.07 -3.38 -2.94
CA ILE A 87 -5.50 -3.71 -2.81
C ILE A 87 -5.67 -5.18 -2.38
N ASP A 88 -5.63 -5.42 -1.08
CA ASP A 88 -6.06 -6.69 -0.49
C ASP A 88 -7.59 -6.81 -0.60
N GLY A 89 -8.09 -7.95 -1.06
CA GLY A 89 -9.51 -8.14 -1.35
C GLY A 89 -9.91 -7.69 -2.76
N THR A 90 -9.04 -7.85 -3.75
CA THR A 90 -9.24 -7.58 -5.19
C THR A 90 -10.63 -7.97 -5.72
N ARG A 91 -11.15 -9.14 -5.32
CA ARG A 91 -12.50 -9.60 -5.74
C ARG A 91 -13.62 -8.72 -5.18
N SER A 92 -13.51 -8.33 -3.92
CA SER A 92 -14.43 -7.38 -3.29
C SER A 92 -14.36 -6.02 -3.99
N PHE A 93 -13.15 -5.56 -4.31
CA PHE A 93 -12.93 -4.31 -5.03
C PHE A 93 -13.62 -4.30 -6.40
N ILE A 94 -13.39 -5.34 -7.22
CA ILE A 94 -14.04 -5.50 -8.54
C ILE A 94 -15.56 -5.55 -8.42
N ALA A 95 -16.08 -6.29 -7.43
CA ALA A 95 -17.51 -6.40 -7.19
C ALA A 95 -18.14 -5.13 -6.58
N GLY A 96 -17.34 -4.11 -6.26
CA GLY A 96 -17.82 -2.87 -5.62
C GLY A 96 -18.20 -3.05 -4.15
N HIS A 97 -17.80 -4.15 -3.51
CA HIS A 97 -17.92 -4.35 -2.07
C HIS A 97 -16.86 -3.52 -1.34
N LYS A 98 -17.18 -3.09 -0.12
CA LYS A 98 -16.28 -2.24 0.68
C LYS A 98 -15.16 -3.02 1.37
N ASP A 99 -15.21 -4.34 1.31
CA ASP A 99 -14.34 -5.24 2.07
C ASP A 99 -13.04 -5.49 1.30
N PHE A 100 -12.27 -4.41 1.17
CA PHE A 100 -10.91 -4.37 0.64
C PHE A 100 -10.08 -3.33 1.42
N GLY A 101 -8.75 -3.41 1.33
CA GLY A 101 -7.88 -2.44 2.00
C GLY A 101 -6.51 -2.28 1.36
N ASN A 102 -5.81 -1.23 1.73
CA ASN A 102 -4.38 -1.07 1.45
C ASN A 102 -3.60 -1.58 2.67
N LEU A 103 -2.67 -2.52 2.47
CA LEU A 103 -1.82 -3.03 3.54
C LEU A 103 -0.41 -2.46 3.38
N ILE A 104 0.11 -1.84 4.43
CA ILE A 104 1.44 -1.23 4.42
C ILE A 104 2.16 -1.63 5.70
N SER A 105 3.35 -2.21 5.58
CA SER A 105 4.21 -2.52 6.72
C SER A 105 5.62 -1.98 6.52
N LEU A 106 6.25 -1.60 7.63
CA LEU A 106 7.69 -1.36 7.68
C LEU A 106 8.32 -2.44 8.54
N THR A 107 9.34 -3.09 7.99
CA THR A 107 10.19 -4.04 8.71
C THR A 107 11.55 -3.43 8.97
N GLN A 108 12.17 -3.79 10.09
CA GLN A 108 13.57 -3.54 10.40
C GLN A 108 14.25 -4.89 10.61
N ASN A 109 15.30 -5.20 9.85
CA ASN A 109 15.99 -6.48 9.86
C ASN A 109 15.01 -7.66 9.71
N LYS A 110 14.07 -7.55 8.76
CA LYS A 110 12.99 -8.51 8.46
C LYS A 110 11.98 -8.74 9.59
N LYS A 111 11.98 -7.91 10.63
CA LYS A 111 10.96 -7.94 11.70
C LYS A 111 10.02 -6.76 11.56
N PRO A 112 8.69 -6.95 11.54
CA PRO A 112 7.75 -5.85 11.43
C PRO A 112 7.88 -4.91 12.64
N ILE A 113 7.98 -3.61 12.37
CA ILE A 113 7.99 -2.55 13.38
C ILE A 113 6.74 -1.67 13.29
N ILE A 114 6.15 -1.54 12.10
CA ILE A 114 4.87 -0.86 11.86
C ILE A 114 4.04 -1.73 10.90
N GLY A 115 2.75 -1.82 11.13
CA GLY A 115 1.78 -2.37 10.19
C GLY A 115 0.52 -1.51 10.15
N ILE A 116 0.01 -1.24 8.96
CA ILE A 116 -1.23 -0.51 8.71
C ILE A 116 -2.16 -1.40 7.89
N ILE A 117 -3.39 -1.50 8.37
CA ILE A 117 -4.54 -1.98 7.60
C ILE A 117 -5.42 -0.77 7.38
N ASN A 118 -5.53 -0.32 6.13
CA ASN A 118 -6.32 0.84 5.77
C ASN A 118 -7.51 0.41 4.91
N CYS A 119 -8.74 0.61 5.40
CA CYS A 119 -9.98 0.24 4.70
C CYS A 119 -10.69 1.52 4.22
N PRO A 120 -10.31 2.07 3.06
CA PRO A 120 -10.74 3.41 2.64
C PRO A 120 -12.26 3.51 2.41
N ALA A 121 -12.90 2.44 1.93
CA ALA A 121 -14.35 2.42 1.70
C ALA A 121 -15.19 2.39 3.00
N HIS A 122 -14.58 2.01 4.12
CA HIS A 122 -15.16 2.05 5.47
C HIS A 122 -14.73 3.28 6.26
N ASN A 123 -13.74 4.04 5.78
CA ASN A 123 -13.10 5.15 6.52
C ASN A 123 -12.53 4.69 7.87
N GLU A 124 -11.95 3.49 7.89
CA GLU A 124 -11.35 2.87 9.06
C GLU A 124 -9.89 2.52 8.81
N ARG A 125 -9.07 2.64 9.86
CA ARG A 125 -7.64 2.31 9.82
C ARG A 125 -7.21 1.72 11.15
N TRP A 126 -6.41 0.66 11.07
CA TRP A 126 -5.72 0.08 12.21
C TRP A 126 -4.22 0.23 12.02
N ILE A 127 -3.52 0.54 13.10
CA ILE A 127 -2.08 0.63 13.14
C ILE A 127 -1.53 -0.21 14.30
N GLY A 128 -0.60 -1.10 13.99
CA GLY A 128 0.22 -1.80 14.97
C GLY A 128 1.62 -1.20 14.95
N VAL A 129 2.16 -0.90 16.12
CA VAL A 129 3.54 -0.43 16.28
C VAL A 129 4.23 -1.29 17.32
N LYS A 130 5.46 -1.70 17.03
CA LYS A 130 6.30 -2.43 17.98
C LYS A 130 6.51 -1.60 19.25
N SER A 131 6.26 -2.23 20.40
CA SER A 131 6.48 -1.69 21.74
C SER A 131 7.95 -1.67 22.15
#